data_AF-A0A1I7KN80-F1
#
_entry.id   AF-A0A1I7KN80-F1
#
_cell.length_a   1.000
_cell.length_b   1.000
_cell.length_c   1.000
_cell.angle_alpha   90.00
_cell.angle_beta   90.00
_cell.angle_gamma   90.00
#
_symmetry.space_group_name_H-M   'P 1'
#
loop_
_entity.id
_entity.type
_entity.pdbx_description
1 polymer ?
#
loop_
_entity_poly.entity_id
_entity_poly.type
_entity_poly.pdbx_seq_one_letter_code
_entity_poly.pdbx_strand_id
1 'polypeptide(L)' 'MAELVLWMEEHKLKQAEAAHILHVTRPRVSDVVNKKTAKFTIDSLVEMLARAGKSVSLEVRNHITAKSG' A
#
# COMPACT_ATOMS: atom_id res chain seq x y z
N MET A 1 -0.78 -2.23 -2.41
CA MET A 1 0.51 -2.94 -2.27
C MET A 1 1.25 -3.06 -3.59
N ALA A 2 0.61 -3.51 -4.68
CA ALA A 2 1.24 -3.59 -6.00
C ALA A 2 1.88 -2.27 -6.45
N GLU A 3 1.19 -1.14 -6.25
CA GLU A 3 1.72 0.19 -6.57
C GLU A 3 3.03 0.54 -5.85
N LEU A 4 3.20 0.10 -4.60
CA LEU A 4 4.46 0.29 -3.86
C LEU A 4 5.59 -0.57 -4.43
N VAL A 5 5.27 -1.76 -4.93
CA VAL A 5 6.27 -2.65 -5.57
C VAL A 5 6.70 -2.07 -6.91
N LEU A 6 5.76 -1.59 -7.74
CA LEU A 6 6.06 -0.91 -9.00
C LEU A 6 6.90 0.34 -8.76
N TRP A 7 6.54 1.16 -7.78
CA TRP A 7 7.33 2.32 -7.40
C TRP A 7 8.78 1.95 -7.03
N MET A 8 8.99 0.86 -6.28
CA MET A 8 10.34 0.39 -5.97
C MET A 8 11.11 -0.03 -7.24
N GLU A 9 10.45 -0.72 -8.18
CA GLU A 9 11.06 -1.15 -9.45
C GLU A 9 11.45 0.04 -10.34
N GLU A 10 10.55 1.02 -10.50
CA GLU A 10 10.77 2.26 -11.26
C GLU A 10 11.99 3.03 -10.74
N HIS A 11 12.15 3.09 -9.42
CA HIS A 11 13.24 3.80 -8.75
C HIS A 11 14.47 2.91 -8.48
N LYS A 12 14.43 1.63 -8.91
CA LYS A 12 15.48 0.62 -8.70
C LYS A 12 15.89 0.44 -7.23
N LEU A 13 14.91 0.55 -6.33
CA LEU A 13 15.12 0.49 -4.88
C LEU A 13 15.15 -0.95 -4.38
N LYS A 14 16.17 -1.26 -3.59
CA LYS A 14 16.16 -2.44 -2.71
C LYS A 14 15.20 -2.19 -1.55
N GLN A 15 14.70 -3.28 -0.94
CA GLN A 15 13.79 -3.19 0.22
C GLN A 15 14.38 -2.37 1.39
N ALA A 16 15.70 -2.33 1.54
CA ALA A 16 16.37 -1.50 2.54
C ALA A 16 16.20 0.00 2.27
N GLU A 17 16.44 0.43 1.03
CA GLU A 17 16.32 1.83 0.62
C GLU A 17 14.86 2.28 0.67
N ALA A 18 13.94 1.44 0.19
CA ALA A 18 12.51 1.68 0.30
C ALA A 18 12.07 1.84 1.76
N ALA A 19 12.60 1.03 2.69
CA ALA A 19 12.27 1.14 4.11
C ALA A 19 12.67 2.51 4.67
N HIS A 20 13.83 3.04 4.29
CA HIS A 20 14.27 4.37 4.68
C HIS A 20 13.35 5.46 4.13
N ILE A 21 13.02 5.44 2.84
CA ILE A 21 12.16 6.45 2.20
C ILE A 21 10.73 6.42 2.76
N LEU A 22 10.21 5.22 2.99
CA LEU A 22 8.85 5.02 3.50
C LEU A 22 8.78 5.17 5.04
N HIS A 23 9.90 5.42 5.72
CA HIS A 23 10.01 5.53 7.18
C HIS A 23 9.39 4.32 7.90
N VAL A 24 9.66 3.12 7.39
CA VAL A 24 9.24 1.85 7.98
C VAL A 24 10.43 0.93 8.17
N THR A 25 10.22 -0.20 8.83
CA THR A 25 11.26 -1.22 8.94
C THR A 25 11.37 -2.04 7.65
N ARG A 26 12.55 -2.61 7.38
CA ARG A 26 12.73 -3.55 6.26
C ARG A 26 11.76 -4.74 6.27
N PRO A 27 11.47 -5.41 7.41
CA PRO A 27 10.44 -6.44 7.48
C PRO A 27 9.06 -5.95 7.03
N ARG A 28 8.71 -4.68 7.30
CA ARG A 28 7.46 -4.09 6.84
C ARG A 28 7.41 -3.99 5.32
N VAL A 29 8.51 -3.59 4.67
CA VAL A 29 8.62 -3.60 3.20
C VAL A 29 8.51 -5.02 2.65
N SER A 30 9.16 -5.99 3.30
CA SER A 30 9.04 -7.41 2.93
C SER A 30 7.59 -7.90 3.02
N ASP A 31 6.83 -7.49 4.04
CA ASP A 31 5.42 -7.82 4.16
C ASP A 31 4.57 -7.19 3.03
N VAL A 32 4.91 -5.99 2.52
CA VAL A 32 4.28 -5.38 1.32
C VAL A 32 4.59 -6.19 0.06
N VAL A 33 5.87 -6.49 -0.18
CA VAL A 33 6.34 -7.24 -1.36
C VAL A 33 5.70 -8.63 -1.41
N ASN A 34 5.57 -9.29 -0.25
CA ASN A 34 4.92 -10.59 -0.11
C ASN A 34 3.39 -10.53 0.05
N LYS A 35 2.78 -9.36 -0.15
CA LYS A 35 1.31 -9.15 -0.13
C LYS A 35 0.62 -9.63 1.15
N LYS A 36 1.25 -9.48 2.33
CA LYS A 36 0.68 -9.89 3.62
C LYS A 36 -0.37 -8.90 4.12
N THR A 37 -1.49 -8.78 3.41
CA THR A 37 -2.57 -7.79 3.63
C THR A 37 -3.09 -7.74 5.06
N ALA A 38 -3.24 -8.88 5.73
CA ALA A 38 -3.72 -8.95 7.12
C ALA A 38 -2.84 -8.20 8.14
N LYS A 39 -1.60 -7.86 7.79
CA LYS A 39 -0.70 -7.08 8.65
C LYS A 39 -0.87 -5.57 8.49
N PHE A 40 -1.68 -5.10 7.54
CA PHE A 40 -1.79 -3.70 7.20
C PHE A 40 -3.20 -3.21 7.40
N THR A 41 -3.31 -2.10 8.11
CA THR A 41 -4.51 -1.28 8.13
C THR A 41 -4.52 -0.38 6.89
N ILE A 42 -5.70 0.12 6.51
CA ILE A 42 -5.85 1.00 5.34
C ILE A 42 -5.00 2.27 5.51
N ASP A 43 -5.06 2.93 6.67
CA ASP A 43 -4.26 4.11 7.00
C ASP A 43 -2.76 3.85 6.83
N SER A 44 -2.25 2.69 7.25
CA SER A 44 -0.84 2.36 7.07
C SER A 44 -0.43 2.23 5.59
N LEU A 45 -1.32 1.73 4.73
CA LEU A 45 -1.06 1.65 3.28
C LEU A 45 -1.14 3.02 2.62
N VAL A 46 -2.10 3.86 3.03
CA VAL A 46 -2.24 5.23 2.54
C VAL A 46 -1.01 6.05 2.90
N GLU A 47 -0.52 5.96 4.14
CA GLU A 47 0.69 6.64 4.60
C GLU A 47 1.93 6.24 3.79
N MET A 48 2.10 4.94 3.52
CA MET A 48 3.20 4.45 2.69
C MET A 48 3.10 4.98 1.25
N LEU A 49 1.90 5.02 0.66
CA LEU A 49 1.70 5.57 -0.68
C LEU A 49 1.98 7.07 -0.74
N ALA A 50 1.56 7.82 0.28
CA ALA A 50 1.85 9.25 0.39
C ALA A 50 3.36 9.52 0.44
N ARG A 51 4.12 8.72 1.22
CA ARG A 51 5.59 8.81 1.29
C ARG A 51 6.29 8.42 -0.02
N ALA A 52 5.67 7.55 -0.82
CA ALA A 52 6.12 7.24 -2.18
C ALA A 52 5.78 8.34 -3.21
N GLY A 53 5.20 9.47 -2.76
CA GLY A 53 4.80 10.57 -3.64
C GLY A 53 3.54 10.30 -4.46
N LYS A 54 2.75 9.30 -4.09
CA LYS A 54 1.53 8.92 -4.83
C LYS A 54 0.33 9.68 -4.28
N SER A 55 -0.53 10.17 -5.17
CA SER A 55 -1.86 10.67 -4.81
C SER A 55 -2.80 9.50 -4.57
N VAL A 56 -3.50 9.50 -3.44
CA VAL A 56 -4.41 8.42 -3.05
C VAL A 56 -5.85 8.90 -3.09
N SER A 57 -6.72 8.13 -3.73
CA SER A 57 -8.18 8.31 -3.69
C SER A 57 -8.82 7.06 -3.09
N LEU A 58 -9.82 7.25 -2.24
CA LEU A 58 -10.60 6.18 -1.63
C LEU A 58 -12.05 6.28 -2.10
N GLU A 59 -12.56 5.22 -2.70
CA GLU A 59 -13.95 5.11 -3.12
C GLU A 59 -14.66 4.08 -2.23
N VAL A 60 -15.78 4.48 -1.64
CA VAL A 60 -16.68 3.57 -0.90
C VAL A 60 -17.96 3.41 -1.72
N ARG A 61 -18.26 2.17 -2.10
CA ARG A 61 -19.46 1.84 -2.89
C ARG A 61 -20.53 1.24 -2.01
N ASN A 62 -21.75 1.76 -2.12
CA ASN A 62 -22.91 1.14 -1.49
C ASN A 62 -23.40 -0.04 -2.33
N HIS A 63 -23.49 -1.22 -1.72
CA HIS A 63 -24.23 -2.33 -2.29
C HIS A 63 -25.68 -2.26 -1.77
N ILE A 64 -26.55 -1.53 -2.47
CA ILE A 64 -27.99 -1.63 -2.22
C ILE A 64 -28.44 -2.94 -2.85
N THR A 65 -28.66 -3.98 -2.05
CA THR A 65 -29.47 -5.12 -2.48
C THR A 65 -30.92 -4.65 -2.57
N ALA A 66 -31.44 -4.54 -3.79
CA ALA A 66 -32.87 -4.33 -3.99
C ALA A 66 -33.60 -5.46 -3.23
N LYS A 67 -34.45 -5.10 -2.28
CA LYS A 67 -35.41 -6.05 -1.72
C LYS A 67 -36.30 -6.49 -2.87
N SER A 68 -36.13 -7.73 -3.32
CA SER A 68 -37.14 -8.45 -4.07
C SER A 68 -38.44 -8.38 -3.26
N GLY A 69 -39.48 -7.84 -3.89
CA GLY A 69 -40.84 -7.81 -3.33
C GLY A 69 -41.45 -9.19 -3.17
#